data_AF-A0A842CLM2-F1
#
_entry.id   AF-A0A842CLM2-F1
#
_cell.length_a   1.000
_cell.length_b   1.000
_cell.length_c   1.000
_cell.angle_alpha   90.00
_cell.angle_beta   90.00
_cell.angle_gamma   90.00
#
_symmetry.space_group_name_H-M   'P 1'
#
loop_
_entity.id
_entity.type
_entity.pdbx_description
1 polymer ?
#
loop_
_entity_poly.entity_id
_entity_poly.type
_entity_poly.pdbx_seq_one_letter_code
_entity_poly.pdbx_strand_id
1 'polypeptide(L)'
;MANLFEKMKQWNKEVSEKIEKREEKRRNSVSYYMDKTKQEMKDAERMVEKQRELKSLFYKEYKEMEVYVEKRRRQAEIAKEAGETKLAEFALEEVAQYEEQLEATKGHYDQASEQLDKLELRMHEMRLKWKNLKTQHLAEMAEKNATETSEKMDKVIHDMSWGSVSDYHEAQKQRDLAEEAEKKADMNKELSQSFDDLMDELEKKTKKSKEIIKDKAQNFTTMVDEIIEREKQNFKKPEKASMEDQLNELEKEAAKEQPKEDKEVLIPELEKKEEENETDK
;
A
#
# COMPACT_ATOMS: atom_id res chain seq x y z
N MET A 1 -24.41 5.31 30.85
CA MET A 1 -23.51 6.25 30.16
C MET A 1 -23.44 5.84 28.68
N ALA A 2 -24.11 6.55 27.77
CA ALA A 2 -24.14 6.20 26.33
C ALA A 2 -23.48 7.26 25.42
N ASN A 3 -23.52 8.52 25.85
CA ASN A 3 -23.32 9.70 25.00
C ASN A 3 -21.92 9.81 24.37
N LEU A 4 -20.89 9.13 24.90
CA LEU A 4 -19.54 9.18 24.34
C LEU A 4 -19.40 8.23 23.13
N PHE A 5 -19.94 7.01 23.24
CA PHE A 5 -19.91 6.03 22.15
C PHE A 5 -20.80 6.47 20.99
N GLU A 6 -21.97 7.05 21.27
CA GLU A 6 -22.81 7.62 20.21
C GLU A 6 -22.16 8.84 19.54
N LYS A 7 -21.50 9.73 20.29
CA LYS A 7 -20.70 10.82 19.70
C LYS A 7 -19.57 10.30 18.81
N MET A 8 -18.85 9.26 19.21
CA MET A 8 -17.80 8.63 18.37
C MET A 8 -18.40 8.00 17.10
N LYS A 9 -19.54 7.31 17.22
CA LYS A 9 -20.26 6.73 16.07
C LYS A 9 -20.79 7.80 15.11
N GLN A 10 -21.28 8.91 15.65
CA GLN A 10 -21.76 10.06 14.88
C GLN A 10 -20.61 10.82 14.21
N TRP A 11 -19.48 11.03 14.91
CA TRP A 11 -18.26 11.61 14.34
C TRP A 11 -17.69 10.73 13.22
N ASN A 12 -17.59 9.41 13.41
CA ASN A 12 -17.20 8.48 12.35
C ASN A 12 -18.14 8.58 11.14
N LYS A 13 -19.46 8.69 11.35
CA LYS A 13 -20.43 8.88 10.26
C LYS A 13 -20.23 10.22 9.53
N GLU A 14 -20.05 11.32 10.25
CA GLU A 14 -19.78 12.64 9.66
C GLU A 14 -18.44 12.70 8.92
N VAL A 15 -17.39 12.05 9.43
CA VAL A 15 -16.09 11.91 8.76
C VAL A 15 -16.25 11.09 7.49
N SER A 16 -16.97 9.96 7.56
CA SER A 16 -17.25 9.11 6.40
C SER A 16 -18.03 9.87 5.32
N GLU A 17 -19.10 10.57 5.69
CA GLU A 17 -19.86 11.43 4.78
C GLU A 17 -19.02 12.58 4.20
N LYS A 18 -18.09 13.17 4.98
CA LYS A 18 -17.18 14.23 4.49
C LYS A 18 -16.13 13.66 3.54
N ILE A 19 -15.66 12.43 3.74
CA ILE A 19 -14.78 11.71 2.82
C ILE A 19 -15.53 11.35 1.54
N GLU A 20 -16.73 10.78 1.65
CA GLU A 20 -17.61 10.41 0.53
C GLU A 20 -17.96 11.63 -0.32
N LYS A 21 -18.36 12.76 0.29
CA LYS A 21 -18.62 14.04 -0.41
C LYS A 21 -17.36 14.67 -1.03
N ARG A 22 -16.14 14.34 -0.54
CA ARG A 22 -14.87 14.72 -1.20
C ARG A 22 -14.56 13.79 -2.37
N GLU A 23 -14.76 12.48 -2.21
CA GLU A 23 -14.58 11.49 -3.27
C GLU A 23 -15.56 11.69 -4.43
N GLU A 24 -16.83 11.95 -4.14
CA GLU A 24 -17.86 12.29 -5.11
C GLU A 24 -17.48 13.55 -5.89
N LYS A 25 -17.08 14.63 -5.20
CA LYS A 25 -16.56 15.84 -5.85
C LYS A 25 -15.29 15.58 -6.68
N ARG A 26 -14.43 14.63 -6.29
CA ARG A 26 -13.25 14.22 -7.08
C ARG A 26 -13.68 13.43 -8.32
N ARG A 27 -14.58 12.46 -8.19
CA ARG A 27 -15.13 11.64 -9.29
C ARG A 27 -15.90 12.49 -10.30
N ASN A 28 -16.61 13.51 -9.83
CA ASN A 28 -17.36 14.46 -10.66
C ASN A 28 -16.48 15.61 -11.19
N SER A 29 -15.16 15.59 -10.97
CA SER A 29 -14.24 16.63 -11.46
C SER A 29 -13.75 16.35 -12.89
N VAL A 30 -13.59 17.41 -13.68
CA VAL A 30 -13.03 17.34 -15.05
C VAL A 30 -11.66 16.66 -15.06
N SER A 31 -10.82 16.88 -14.04
CA SER A 31 -9.52 16.22 -13.88
C SER A 31 -9.63 14.69 -13.81
N TYR A 32 -10.57 14.15 -13.02
CA TYR A 32 -10.76 12.70 -12.90
C TYR A 32 -11.23 12.07 -14.22
N TYR A 33 -12.16 12.72 -14.93
CA TYR A 33 -12.57 12.26 -16.26
C TYR A 33 -11.42 12.34 -17.27
N MET A 34 -10.63 13.43 -17.26
CA MET A 34 -9.46 13.59 -18.13
C MET A 34 -8.42 12.48 -17.90
N ASP A 35 -8.13 12.10 -16.67
CA ASP A 35 -7.18 11.01 -16.37
C ASP A 35 -7.76 9.62 -16.66
N LYS A 36 -9.06 9.40 -16.41
CA LYS A 36 -9.74 8.15 -16.78
C LYS A 36 -9.75 7.94 -18.30
N THR A 37 -10.12 8.96 -19.07
CA THR A 37 -10.05 8.93 -20.54
C THR A 37 -8.61 8.75 -21.03
N LYS A 38 -7.61 9.35 -20.37
CA LYS A 38 -6.19 9.12 -20.70
C LYS A 38 -5.74 7.68 -20.47
N GLN A 39 -6.32 6.96 -19.50
CA GLN A 39 -6.09 5.53 -19.31
C GLN A 39 -6.79 4.72 -20.41
N GLU A 40 -8.07 4.97 -20.66
CA GLU A 40 -8.87 4.31 -21.71
C GLU A 40 -8.24 4.50 -23.11
N MET A 41 -7.68 5.68 -23.38
CA MET A 41 -6.89 5.96 -24.58
C MET A 41 -5.68 5.03 -24.73
N LYS A 42 -4.90 4.80 -23.67
CA LYS A 42 -3.74 3.90 -23.73
C LYS A 42 -4.13 2.46 -24.01
N ASP A 43 -5.24 2.00 -23.44
CA ASP A 43 -5.74 0.64 -23.69
C ASP A 43 -6.33 0.51 -25.09
N ALA A 44 -6.97 1.55 -25.62
CA ALA A 44 -7.34 1.61 -27.03
C ALA A 44 -6.10 1.66 -27.95
N GLU A 45 -5.05 2.42 -27.64
CA GLU A 45 -3.78 2.45 -28.40
C GLU A 45 -3.14 1.06 -28.48
N ARG A 46 -3.15 0.31 -27.38
CA ARG A 46 -2.70 -1.10 -27.34
C ARG A 46 -3.54 -2.02 -28.25
N MET A 47 -4.84 -1.78 -28.40
CA MET A 47 -5.68 -2.58 -29.32
C MET A 47 -5.48 -2.16 -30.78
N VAL A 48 -5.20 -0.89 -31.07
CA VAL A 48 -4.80 -0.44 -32.43
C VAL A 48 -3.47 -1.10 -32.83
N GLU A 49 -2.49 -1.18 -31.93
CA GLU A 49 -1.22 -1.84 -32.23
C GLU A 49 -1.40 -3.34 -32.54
N LYS A 50 -2.23 -4.05 -31.77
CA LYS A 50 -2.59 -5.45 -32.09
C LYS A 50 -3.26 -5.61 -33.45
N GLN A 51 -4.05 -4.63 -33.90
CA GLN A 51 -4.63 -4.67 -35.25
C GLN A 51 -3.53 -4.50 -36.33
N ARG A 52 -2.47 -3.73 -36.07
CA ARG A 52 -1.29 -3.64 -36.95
C ARG A 52 -0.51 -4.95 -36.97
N GLU A 53 -0.31 -5.58 -35.81
CA GLU A 53 0.31 -6.91 -35.70
C GLU A 53 -0.48 -7.95 -36.52
N LEU A 54 -1.80 -8.02 -36.35
CA LEU A 54 -2.68 -8.93 -37.11
C LEU A 54 -2.66 -8.66 -38.62
N LYS A 55 -2.72 -7.39 -39.05
CA LYS A 55 -2.56 -7.01 -40.46
C LYS A 55 -1.20 -7.46 -41.02
N SER A 56 -0.12 -7.31 -40.25
CA SER A 56 1.24 -7.74 -40.64
C SER A 56 1.35 -9.27 -40.73
N LEU A 57 0.69 -10.01 -39.83
CA LEU A 57 0.64 -11.47 -39.87
C LEU A 57 -0.13 -11.97 -41.11
N PHE A 58 -1.32 -11.45 -41.39
CA PHE A 58 -2.05 -11.81 -42.61
C PHE A 58 -1.26 -11.44 -43.88
N TYR A 59 -0.57 -10.30 -43.90
CA TYR A 59 0.31 -9.90 -45.00
C TYR A 59 1.42 -10.92 -45.26
N LYS A 60 2.10 -11.36 -44.19
CA LYS A 60 3.16 -12.38 -44.28
C LYS A 60 2.59 -13.70 -44.78
N GLU A 61 1.48 -14.15 -44.21
CA GLU A 61 0.86 -15.45 -44.52
C GLU A 61 0.44 -15.52 -46.00
N TYR A 62 -0.30 -14.51 -46.51
CA TYR A 62 -0.72 -14.53 -47.91
C TYR A 62 0.47 -14.41 -48.87
N LYS A 63 1.54 -13.69 -48.49
CA LYS A 63 2.77 -13.61 -49.30
C LYS A 63 3.57 -14.90 -49.32
N GLU A 64 3.56 -15.68 -48.23
CA GLU A 64 4.15 -17.02 -48.24
C GLU A 64 3.26 -18.00 -49.05
N MET A 65 1.93 -17.90 -48.96
CA MET A 65 0.99 -18.67 -49.80
C MET A 65 1.14 -18.39 -51.30
N GLU A 66 1.30 -17.13 -51.74
CA GLU A 66 1.57 -16.78 -53.15
C GLU A 66 2.79 -17.58 -53.68
N VAL A 67 3.89 -17.59 -52.93
CA VAL A 67 5.13 -18.30 -53.32
C VAL A 67 4.94 -19.82 -53.33
N TYR A 68 4.13 -20.38 -52.42
CA TYR A 68 3.78 -21.81 -52.45
C TYR A 68 2.90 -22.18 -53.65
N VAL A 69 1.92 -21.35 -54.01
CA VAL A 69 1.06 -21.52 -55.20
C VAL A 69 1.89 -21.48 -56.48
N GLU A 70 2.73 -20.44 -56.67
CA GLU A 70 3.61 -20.32 -57.85
C GLU A 70 4.57 -21.51 -57.97
N LYS A 71 5.17 -21.94 -56.85
CA LYS A 71 6.04 -23.11 -56.81
C LYS A 71 5.30 -24.37 -57.22
N ARG A 72 4.06 -24.59 -56.75
CA ARG A 72 3.29 -25.80 -57.08
C ARG A 72 2.77 -25.79 -58.52
N ARG A 73 2.33 -24.64 -59.04
CA ARG A 73 2.00 -24.45 -60.47
C ARG A 73 3.18 -24.87 -61.36
N ARG A 74 4.39 -24.38 -61.07
CA ARG A 74 5.61 -24.76 -61.79
C ARG A 74 5.94 -26.27 -61.67
N GLN A 75 5.67 -26.89 -60.52
CA GLN A 75 5.83 -28.34 -60.36
C GLN A 75 4.84 -29.15 -61.20
N ALA A 76 3.59 -28.68 -61.33
CA ALA A 76 2.60 -29.28 -62.22
C ALA A 76 2.99 -29.16 -63.71
N GLU A 77 3.54 -28.01 -64.12
CA GLU A 77 4.08 -27.79 -65.46
C GLU A 77 5.22 -28.78 -65.78
N ILE A 78 6.21 -28.90 -64.89
CA ILE A 78 7.34 -29.84 -65.07
C ILE A 78 6.86 -31.30 -65.11
N ALA A 79 5.91 -31.68 -64.25
CA ALA A 79 5.33 -33.04 -64.28
C ALA A 79 4.60 -33.32 -65.61
N LYS A 80 3.88 -32.32 -66.15
CA LYS A 80 3.20 -32.40 -67.44
C LYS A 80 4.18 -32.50 -68.62
N GLU A 81 5.28 -31.75 -68.60
CA GLU A 81 6.36 -31.84 -69.58
C GLU A 81 7.07 -33.21 -69.55
N ALA A 82 7.23 -33.79 -68.36
CA ALA A 82 7.77 -35.14 -68.18
C ALA A 82 6.81 -36.28 -68.57
N GLY A 83 5.54 -35.97 -68.87
CA GLY A 83 4.49 -36.97 -69.17
C GLY A 83 3.88 -37.65 -67.94
N GLU A 84 4.23 -37.23 -66.73
CA GLU A 84 3.73 -37.77 -65.46
C GLU A 84 2.35 -37.18 -65.12
N THR A 85 1.34 -37.54 -65.93
CA THR A 85 0.00 -36.90 -65.90
C THR A 85 -0.64 -36.90 -64.52
N LYS A 86 -0.57 -38.03 -63.78
CA LYS A 86 -1.14 -38.15 -62.42
C LYS A 86 -0.49 -37.21 -61.41
N LEU A 87 0.82 -36.95 -61.56
CA LEU A 87 1.55 -36.03 -60.70
C LEU A 87 1.22 -34.57 -61.03
N ALA A 88 1.02 -34.27 -62.32
CA ALA A 88 0.54 -32.97 -62.77
C ALA A 88 -0.91 -32.70 -62.30
N GLU A 89 -1.80 -33.68 -62.41
CA GLU A 89 -3.19 -33.63 -61.92
C GLU A 89 -3.23 -33.36 -60.40
N PHE A 90 -2.52 -34.15 -59.60
CA PHE A 90 -2.43 -33.95 -58.15
C PHE A 90 -1.87 -32.57 -57.76
N ALA A 91 -0.82 -32.11 -58.45
CA ALA A 91 -0.25 -30.79 -58.19
C ALA A 91 -1.19 -29.64 -58.59
N LEU A 92 -2.08 -29.84 -59.58
CA LEU A 92 -3.13 -28.87 -59.93
C LEU A 92 -4.28 -28.86 -58.91
N GLU A 93 -4.64 -30.00 -58.33
CA GLU A 93 -5.60 -30.06 -57.21
C GLU A 93 -5.07 -29.34 -55.96
N GLU A 94 -3.80 -29.54 -55.61
CA GLU A 94 -3.13 -28.76 -54.54
C GLU A 94 -3.13 -27.26 -54.85
N VAL A 95 -2.82 -26.85 -56.09
CA VAL A 95 -2.86 -25.45 -56.52
C VAL A 95 -4.24 -24.84 -56.30
N ALA A 96 -5.31 -25.50 -56.73
CA ALA A 96 -6.67 -24.99 -56.55
C ALA A 96 -7.05 -24.79 -55.08
N GLN A 97 -6.67 -25.74 -54.20
CA GLN A 97 -6.93 -25.65 -52.76
C GLN A 97 -6.13 -24.52 -52.09
N TYR A 98 -4.88 -24.29 -52.52
CA TYR A 98 -4.06 -23.19 -52.00
C TYR A 98 -4.47 -21.82 -52.57
N GLU A 99 -5.02 -21.76 -53.78
CA GLU A 99 -5.58 -20.52 -54.36
C GLU A 99 -6.84 -20.05 -53.61
N GLU A 100 -7.73 -20.97 -53.19
CA GLU A 100 -8.89 -20.64 -52.34
C GLU A 100 -8.44 -20.10 -50.96
N GLN A 101 -7.48 -20.75 -50.32
CA GLN A 101 -6.90 -20.31 -49.04
C GLN A 101 -6.17 -18.97 -49.16
N LEU A 102 -5.47 -18.73 -50.27
CA LEU A 102 -4.78 -17.48 -50.56
C LEU A 102 -5.77 -16.31 -50.67
N GLU A 103 -6.83 -16.45 -51.47
CA GLU A 103 -7.81 -15.37 -51.65
C GLU A 103 -8.59 -15.10 -50.35
N ALA A 104 -8.89 -16.13 -49.54
CA ALA A 104 -9.48 -15.96 -48.22
C ALA A 104 -8.55 -15.19 -47.26
N THR A 105 -7.27 -15.58 -47.18
CA THR A 105 -6.26 -14.92 -46.32
C THR A 105 -5.99 -13.47 -46.75
N LYS A 106 -5.96 -13.21 -48.06
CA LYS A 106 -5.87 -11.88 -48.66
C LYS A 106 -7.12 -11.02 -48.35
N GLY A 107 -8.31 -11.60 -48.42
CA GLY A 107 -9.55 -10.96 -47.97
C GLY A 107 -9.51 -10.58 -46.48
N HIS A 108 -8.91 -11.42 -45.62
CA HIS A 108 -8.69 -11.08 -44.21
C HIS A 108 -7.65 -9.96 -44.03
N TYR A 109 -6.57 -9.92 -44.83
CA TYR A 109 -5.63 -8.79 -44.84
C TYR A 109 -6.31 -7.46 -45.22
N ASP A 110 -7.11 -7.45 -46.29
CA ASP A 110 -7.79 -6.24 -46.76
C ASP A 110 -8.83 -5.75 -45.72
N GLN A 111 -9.61 -6.67 -45.14
CA GLN A 111 -10.51 -6.38 -44.01
C GLN A 111 -9.76 -5.84 -42.79
N ALA A 112 -8.62 -6.44 -42.43
CA ALA A 112 -7.81 -5.99 -41.30
C ALA A 112 -7.23 -4.59 -41.53
N SER A 113 -6.87 -4.24 -42.78
CA SER A 113 -6.47 -2.89 -43.16
C SER A 113 -7.62 -1.90 -43.04
N GLU A 114 -8.76 -2.17 -43.66
CA GLU A 114 -9.89 -1.23 -43.65
C GLU A 114 -10.42 -0.97 -42.23
N GLN A 115 -10.33 -1.98 -41.34
CA GLN A 115 -10.58 -1.83 -39.91
C GLN A 115 -9.52 -1.00 -39.20
N LEU A 116 -8.23 -1.22 -39.49
CA LEU A 116 -7.12 -0.46 -38.92
C LEU A 116 -7.26 1.03 -39.26
N ASP A 117 -7.48 1.37 -40.53
CA ASP A 117 -7.55 2.75 -41.01
C ASP A 117 -8.70 3.51 -40.31
N LYS A 118 -9.85 2.85 -40.11
CA LYS A 118 -10.99 3.36 -39.32
C LYS A 118 -10.65 3.56 -37.83
N LEU A 119 -9.85 2.67 -37.24
CA LEU A 119 -9.41 2.76 -35.85
C LEU A 119 -8.37 3.86 -35.64
N GLU A 120 -7.44 4.05 -36.57
CA GLU A 120 -6.43 5.13 -36.51
C GLU A 120 -7.06 6.52 -36.62
N LEU A 121 -8.07 6.70 -37.50
CA LEU A 121 -8.83 7.94 -37.58
C LEU A 121 -9.56 8.26 -36.26
N ARG A 122 -10.24 7.27 -35.68
CA ARG A 122 -10.91 7.41 -34.37
C ARG A 122 -9.93 7.70 -33.23
N MET A 123 -8.73 7.09 -33.28
CA MET A 123 -7.66 7.36 -32.32
C MET A 123 -7.15 8.80 -32.44
N HIS A 124 -6.99 9.32 -33.66
CA HIS A 124 -6.63 10.71 -33.91
C HIS A 124 -7.70 11.68 -33.37
N GLU A 125 -8.99 11.44 -33.66
CA GLU A 125 -10.09 12.21 -33.08
C GLU A 125 -10.07 12.22 -31.54
N MET A 126 -9.86 11.06 -30.92
CA MET A 126 -9.84 10.93 -29.47
C MET A 126 -8.69 11.70 -28.84
N ARG A 127 -7.48 11.65 -29.43
CA ARG A 127 -6.32 12.46 -29.03
C ARG A 127 -6.59 13.96 -29.16
N LEU A 128 -7.26 14.41 -30.22
CA LEU A 128 -7.64 15.81 -30.40
C LEU A 128 -8.68 16.27 -29.36
N LYS A 129 -9.73 15.48 -29.13
CA LYS A 129 -10.77 15.75 -28.12
C LYS A 129 -10.17 15.84 -26.71
N TRP A 130 -9.28 14.92 -26.35
CA TRP A 130 -8.58 14.95 -25.06
C TRP A 130 -7.64 16.15 -24.91
N LYS A 131 -6.90 16.53 -25.97
CA LYS A 131 -6.05 17.73 -25.95
C LYS A 131 -6.89 19.00 -25.72
N ASN A 132 -8.02 19.14 -26.41
CA ASN A 132 -8.92 20.27 -26.26
C ASN A 132 -9.50 20.36 -24.83
N LEU A 133 -9.98 19.24 -24.29
CA LEU A 133 -10.48 19.14 -22.91
C LEU A 133 -9.40 19.55 -21.89
N LYS A 134 -8.15 19.08 -22.07
CA LYS A 134 -7.02 19.48 -21.21
C LYS A 134 -6.74 20.98 -21.29
N THR A 135 -6.79 21.58 -22.48
CA THR A 135 -6.59 23.03 -22.65
C THR A 135 -7.71 23.84 -21.99
N GLN A 136 -8.96 23.42 -22.14
CA GLN A 136 -10.10 24.04 -21.45
C GLN A 136 -9.95 23.94 -19.93
N HIS A 137 -9.62 22.75 -19.41
CA HIS A 137 -9.45 22.55 -17.97
C HIS A 137 -8.30 23.38 -17.36
N LEU A 138 -7.21 23.59 -18.11
CA LEU A 138 -6.13 24.49 -17.68
C LEU A 138 -6.56 25.96 -17.68
N ALA A 139 -7.43 26.38 -18.61
CA ALA A 139 -8.00 27.73 -18.60
C ALA A 139 -8.97 27.93 -17.42
N GLU A 140 -9.88 26.99 -17.18
CA GLU A 140 -10.79 26.97 -16.01
C GLU A 140 -9.99 27.10 -14.69
N MET A 141 -8.92 26.33 -14.54
CA MET A 141 -8.06 26.36 -13.35
C MET A 141 -7.30 27.69 -13.21
N ALA A 142 -6.86 28.29 -14.32
CA ALA A 142 -6.17 29.58 -14.31
C ALA A 142 -7.12 30.74 -13.95
N GLU A 143 -8.31 30.78 -14.57
CA GLU A 143 -9.37 31.74 -14.25
C GLU A 143 -9.81 31.61 -12.79
N LYS A 144 -10.14 30.39 -12.36
CA LYS A 144 -10.51 30.11 -10.97
C LYS A 144 -9.40 30.53 -9.99
N ASN A 145 -8.14 30.24 -10.29
CA ASN A 145 -7.01 30.66 -9.45
C ASN A 145 -6.90 32.19 -9.39
N ALA A 146 -7.07 32.89 -10.52
CA ALA A 146 -7.07 34.36 -10.54
C ALA A 146 -8.21 34.94 -9.69
N THR A 147 -9.44 34.42 -9.81
CA THR A 147 -10.58 34.85 -9.00
C THR A 147 -10.37 34.58 -7.51
N GLU A 148 -10.03 33.33 -7.14
CA GLU A 148 -9.73 32.98 -5.75
C GLU A 148 -8.56 33.79 -5.17
N THR A 149 -7.57 34.17 -5.98
CA THR A 149 -6.45 35.03 -5.55
C THR A 149 -6.90 36.48 -5.39
N SER A 150 -7.73 37.02 -6.28
CA SER A 150 -8.32 38.37 -6.11
C SER A 150 -9.13 38.41 -4.82
N GLU A 151 -10.09 37.51 -4.62
CA GLU A 151 -10.92 37.47 -3.41
C GLU A 151 -10.09 37.43 -2.11
N LYS A 152 -8.96 36.70 -2.12
CA LYS A 152 -8.02 36.66 -0.99
C LYS A 152 -7.23 37.97 -0.84
N MET A 153 -6.79 38.59 -1.93
CA MET A 153 -6.12 39.90 -1.93
C MET A 153 -7.06 41.02 -1.49
N ASP A 154 -8.25 41.11 -2.08
CA ASP A 154 -9.31 42.07 -1.75
C ASP A 154 -9.71 41.96 -0.28
N LYS A 155 -9.83 40.73 0.26
CA LYS A 155 -10.03 40.52 1.69
C LYS A 155 -8.85 41.02 2.53
N VAL A 156 -7.59 40.69 2.18
CA VAL A 156 -6.42 41.15 2.94
C VAL A 156 -6.31 42.68 2.91
N ILE A 157 -6.59 43.32 1.78
CA ILE A 157 -6.64 44.78 1.63
C ILE A 157 -7.75 45.39 2.49
N HIS A 158 -8.93 44.75 2.55
CA HIS A 158 -10.03 45.17 3.42
C HIS A 158 -9.67 45.03 4.90
N ASP A 159 -9.15 43.87 5.32
CA ASP A 159 -8.69 43.60 6.69
C ASP A 159 -7.60 44.61 7.11
N MET A 160 -6.68 45.00 6.19
CA MET A 160 -5.68 46.05 6.40
C MET A 160 -6.23 47.48 6.41
N SER A 161 -7.41 47.72 5.80
CA SER A 161 -8.01 49.06 5.69
C SER A 161 -8.94 49.43 6.85
N TRP A 162 -9.34 48.46 7.69
CA TRP A 162 -10.28 48.68 8.80
C TRP A 162 -9.66 48.62 10.20
N GLY A 163 -8.41 48.19 10.32
CA GLY A 163 -7.66 48.23 11.58
C GLY A 163 -6.74 49.44 11.68
N SER A 164 -6.66 50.06 12.86
CA SER A 164 -5.48 50.85 13.22
C SER A 164 -4.27 49.92 13.41
N VAL A 165 -3.06 50.50 13.48
CA VAL A 165 -1.83 49.74 13.76
C VAL A 165 -1.88 49.00 15.11
N SER A 166 -2.73 49.47 16.04
CA SER A 166 -3.01 48.79 17.31
C SER A 166 -3.84 47.52 17.10
N ASP A 167 -4.93 47.60 16.32
CA ASP A 167 -5.83 46.47 16.06
C ASP A 167 -5.11 45.37 15.27
N TYR A 168 -4.22 45.74 14.36
CA TYR A 168 -3.34 44.79 13.66
C TYR A 168 -2.39 44.07 14.63
N HIS A 169 -1.75 44.78 15.57
CA HIS A 169 -0.88 44.17 16.57
C HIS A 169 -1.64 43.20 17.49
N GLU A 170 -2.84 43.57 17.92
CA GLU A 170 -3.66 42.71 18.78
C GLU A 170 -4.17 41.49 18.00
N ALA A 171 -4.60 41.67 16.75
CA ALA A 171 -5.00 40.56 15.87
C ALA A 171 -3.82 39.62 15.53
N GLN A 172 -2.60 40.13 15.30
CA GLN A 172 -1.42 39.29 15.14
C GLN A 172 -1.14 38.49 16.42
N LYS A 173 -1.10 39.16 17.58
CA LYS A 173 -0.87 38.50 18.86
C LYS A 173 -1.87 37.38 19.15
N GLN A 174 -3.14 37.54 18.74
CA GLN A 174 -4.15 36.47 18.83
C GLN A 174 -3.91 35.33 17.83
N ARG A 175 -3.42 35.62 16.61
CA ARG A 175 -3.03 34.57 15.63
C ARG A 175 -1.81 33.80 16.11
N ASP A 176 -0.78 34.49 16.59
CA ASP A 176 0.46 33.88 17.07
C ASP A 176 0.18 32.99 18.30
N LEU A 177 -0.69 33.43 19.22
CA LEU A 177 -1.19 32.62 20.34
C LEU A 177 -2.03 31.42 19.88
N ALA A 178 -2.83 31.56 18.82
CA ALA A 178 -3.60 30.45 18.26
C ALA A 178 -2.70 29.42 17.56
N GLU A 179 -1.68 29.85 16.82
CA GLU A 179 -0.70 28.98 16.17
C GLU A 179 0.20 28.27 17.20
N GLU A 180 0.57 28.95 18.30
CA GLU A 180 1.19 28.29 19.46
C GLU A 180 0.26 27.24 20.10
N ALA A 181 -1.03 27.55 20.25
CA ALA A 181 -2.00 26.62 20.82
C ALA A 181 -2.23 25.40 19.92
N GLU A 182 -2.27 25.59 18.60
CA GLU A 182 -2.38 24.52 17.61
C GLU A 182 -1.11 23.65 17.61
N LYS A 183 0.09 24.24 17.58
CA LYS A 183 1.36 23.50 17.73
C LYS A 183 1.46 22.73 19.04
N LYS A 184 0.98 23.31 20.16
CA LYS A 184 0.92 22.64 21.46
C LYS A 184 -0.11 21.50 21.46
N ALA A 185 -1.25 21.67 20.77
CA ALA A 185 -2.25 20.63 20.62
C ALA A 185 -1.77 19.46 19.74
N ASP A 186 -1.09 19.75 18.62
CA ASP A 186 -0.54 18.73 17.74
C ASP A 186 0.66 18.01 18.38
N MET A 187 1.61 18.69 19.03
CA MET A 187 2.67 17.99 19.79
C MET A 187 2.09 17.13 20.92
N ASN A 188 1.04 17.58 21.61
CA ASN A 188 0.37 16.78 22.65
C ASN A 188 -0.40 15.58 22.07
N LYS A 189 -0.88 15.70 20.83
CA LYS A 189 -1.55 14.63 20.07
C LYS A 189 -0.55 13.61 19.51
N GLU A 190 0.58 14.05 18.98
CA GLU A 190 1.71 13.18 18.61
C GLU A 190 2.27 12.43 19.84
N LEU A 191 2.41 13.13 20.97
CA LEU A 191 2.79 12.53 22.25
C LEU A 191 1.75 11.51 22.75
N SER A 192 0.45 11.81 22.63
CA SER A 192 -0.62 10.86 22.94
C SER A 192 -0.60 9.64 22.03
N GLN A 193 -0.38 9.81 20.72
CA GLN A 193 -0.27 8.70 19.77
C GLN A 193 0.95 7.82 20.09
N SER A 194 2.11 8.44 20.39
CA SER A 194 3.30 7.71 20.82
C SER A 194 3.09 6.97 22.16
N PHE A 195 2.31 7.54 23.09
CA PHE A 195 1.95 6.89 24.34
C PHE A 195 0.99 5.72 24.14
N ASP A 196 -0.03 5.89 23.29
CA ASP A 196 -0.98 4.83 22.93
C ASP A 196 -0.26 3.68 22.20
N ASP A 197 0.65 3.96 21.26
CA ASP A 197 1.49 2.95 20.59
C ASP A 197 2.39 2.18 21.59
N LEU A 198 3.00 2.89 22.56
CA LEU A 198 3.79 2.29 23.65
C LEU A 198 2.92 1.39 24.56
N MET A 199 1.70 1.81 24.87
CA MET A 199 0.75 1.02 25.65
C MET A 199 0.22 -0.18 24.85
N ASP A 200 0.03 -0.06 23.54
CA ASP A 200 -0.41 -1.15 22.67
C ASP A 200 0.73 -2.18 22.47
N GLU A 201 2.00 -1.75 22.45
CA GLU A 201 3.16 -2.65 22.61
C GLU A 201 3.18 -3.35 23.98
N LEU A 202 2.92 -2.64 25.07
CA LEU A 202 2.87 -3.22 26.42
C LEU A 202 1.70 -4.21 26.57
N GLU A 203 0.54 -3.93 25.98
CA GLU A 203 -0.57 -4.88 25.89
C GLU A 203 -0.18 -6.12 25.06
N LYS A 204 0.49 -5.97 23.91
CA LYS A 204 0.94 -7.12 23.10
C LYS A 204 1.99 -7.95 23.85
N LYS A 205 2.91 -7.32 24.58
CA LYS A 205 3.94 -7.98 25.42
C LYS A 205 3.31 -8.71 26.61
N THR A 206 2.32 -8.11 27.29
CA THR A 206 1.64 -8.72 28.45
C THR A 206 0.58 -9.76 28.07
N LYS A 207 -0.05 -9.66 26.89
CA LYS A 207 -0.89 -10.73 26.33
C LYS A 207 -0.02 -11.96 26.01
N LYS A 208 1.10 -11.78 25.30
CA LYS A 208 2.07 -12.87 25.05
C LYS A 208 2.61 -13.50 26.34
N SER A 209 2.94 -12.72 27.37
CA SER A 209 3.42 -13.32 28.63
C SER A 209 2.32 -14.09 29.37
N LYS A 210 1.07 -13.61 29.34
CA LYS A 210 -0.09 -14.36 29.86
C LYS A 210 -0.36 -15.65 29.08
N GLU A 211 -0.22 -15.65 27.76
CA GLU A 211 -0.33 -16.85 26.93
C GLU A 211 0.78 -17.85 27.25
N ILE A 212 2.04 -17.41 27.34
CA ILE A 212 3.18 -18.27 27.75
C ILE A 212 2.99 -18.84 29.16
N ILE A 213 2.44 -18.07 30.10
CA ILE A 213 2.11 -18.55 31.45
C ILE A 213 0.96 -19.56 31.40
N LYS A 214 -0.06 -19.33 30.57
CA LYS A 214 -1.20 -20.24 30.40
C LYS A 214 -0.77 -21.56 29.76
N ASP A 215 0.03 -21.52 28.70
CA ASP A 215 0.60 -22.72 28.08
C ASP A 215 1.47 -23.49 29.06
N LYS A 216 2.34 -22.81 29.82
CA LYS A 216 3.13 -23.46 30.88
C LYS A 216 2.26 -24.07 31.98
N ALA A 217 1.19 -23.40 32.38
CA ALA A 217 0.23 -23.93 33.35
C ALA A 217 -0.53 -25.14 32.81
N GLN A 218 -1.01 -25.11 31.56
CA GLN A 218 -1.68 -26.25 30.92
C GLN A 218 -0.74 -27.43 30.72
N ASN A 219 0.50 -27.20 30.28
CA ASN A 219 1.54 -28.23 30.17
C ASN A 219 1.91 -28.82 31.55
N PHE A 220 1.93 -27.99 32.60
CA PHE A 220 2.13 -28.46 33.97
C PHE A 220 0.91 -29.27 34.47
N THR A 221 -0.33 -28.87 34.16
CA THR A 221 -1.52 -29.66 34.47
C THR A 221 -1.46 -31.02 33.77
N THR A 222 -1.17 -31.10 32.47
CA THR A 222 -1.04 -32.40 31.77
C THR A 222 0.13 -33.23 32.30
N MET A 223 1.24 -32.60 32.70
CA MET A 223 2.36 -33.30 33.34
C MET A 223 1.99 -33.83 34.73
N VAL A 224 1.21 -33.07 35.51
CA VAL A 224 0.67 -33.50 36.80
C VAL A 224 -0.37 -34.60 36.63
N ASP A 225 -1.24 -34.54 35.61
CA ASP A 225 -2.18 -35.60 35.28
C ASP A 225 -1.43 -36.89 34.85
N GLU A 226 -0.40 -36.79 34.02
CA GLU A 226 0.50 -37.91 33.69
C GLU A 226 1.20 -38.49 34.93
N ILE A 227 1.69 -37.64 35.84
CA ILE A 227 2.30 -38.08 37.10
C ILE A 227 1.26 -38.79 37.97
N ILE A 228 0.06 -38.23 38.11
CA ILE A 228 -1.05 -38.81 38.86
C ILE A 228 -1.50 -40.15 38.22
N GLU A 229 -1.43 -40.32 36.89
CA GLU A 229 -1.69 -41.62 36.25
C GLU A 229 -0.57 -42.64 36.49
N ARG A 230 0.70 -42.23 36.44
CA ARG A 230 1.84 -43.09 36.84
C ARG A 230 1.78 -43.46 38.31
N GLU A 231 1.40 -42.54 39.18
CA GLU A 231 1.18 -42.77 40.60
C GLU A 231 -0.01 -43.71 40.84
N LYS A 232 -1.16 -43.52 40.16
CA LYS A 232 -2.29 -44.48 40.19
C LYS A 232 -1.88 -45.89 39.75
N GLN A 233 -0.89 -46.03 38.88
CA GLN A 233 -0.32 -47.34 38.53
C GLN A 233 0.65 -47.87 39.61
N ASN A 234 1.43 -47.00 40.26
CA ASN A 234 2.32 -47.37 41.37
C ASN A 234 1.57 -47.70 42.67
N PHE A 235 0.51 -46.96 43.02
CA PHE A 235 -0.36 -47.16 44.20
C PHE A 235 -1.11 -48.51 44.20
N LYS A 236 -0.99 -49.33 43.15
CA LYS A 236 -1.35 -50.75 43.17
C LYS A 236 -0.30 -51.64 43.87
N LYS A 237 0.70 -51.05 44.52
CA LYS A 237 1.72 -51.71 45.37
C LYS A 237 1.82 -50.98 46.72
N PRO A 238 1.87 -51.69 47.87
CA PRO A 238 1.90 -51.07 49.20
C PRO A 238 3.28 -50.52 49.63
N GLU A 239 3.28 -49.75 50.72
CA GLU A 239 4.20 -48.63 51.00
C GLU A 239 5.38 -48.89 51.96
N LYS A 240 6.36 -47.95 51.95
CA LYS A 240 7.27 -47.50 53.03
C LYS A 240 7.71 -46.04 52.73
N ALA A 241 8.24 -45.22 53.65
CA ALA A 241 8.64 -45.43 55.05
C ALA A 241 8.03 -44.35 55.98
N SER A 242 8.82 -43.52 56.67
CA SER A 242 8.35 -42.38 57.49
C SER A 242 9.41 -41.27 57.61
N MET A 243 8.98 -40.07 58.03
CA MET A 243 9.72 -38.80 58.02
C MET A 243 10.59 -38.54 59.27
N GLU A 244 11.00 -39.59 59.99
CA GLU A 244 11.66 -39.45 61.30
C GLU A 244 13.19 -39.34 61.19
N ASP A 245 13.79 -39.96 60.17
CA ASP A 245 15.23 -39.90 59.91
C ASP A 245 15.69 -38.47 59.53
N GLN A 246 14.84 -37.69 58.85
CA GLN A 246 15.19 -36.38 58.29
C GLN A 246 15.31 -35.25 59.33
N LEU A 247 14.69 -35.38 60.50
CA LEU A 247 14.74 -34.35 61.55
C LEU A 247 16.10 -34.32 62.27
N ASN A 248 16.79 -35.45 62.36
CA ASN A 248 18.06 -35.59 63.10
C ASN A 248 19.26 -34.92 62.41
N GLU A 249 19.15 -34.56 61.13
CA GLU A 249 20.24 -33.87 60.41
C GLU A 249 20.21 -32.35 60.63
N LEU A 250 19.02 -31.74 60.73
CA LEU A 250 18.84 -30.29 60.79
C LEU A 250 19.24 -29.65 62.13
N GLU A 251 19.09 -30.34 63.27
CA GLU A 251 19.50 -29.79 64.57
C GLU A 251 21.01 -29.52 64.68
N LYS A 252 21.85 -30.16 63.84
CA LYS A 252 23.31 -30.00 63.88
C LYS A 252 23.83 -28.69 63.28
N GLU A 253 23.08 -28.06 62.38
CA GLU A 253 23.60 -26.90 61.62
C GLU A 253 23.37 -25.56 62.32
N ALA A 254 22.33 -25.43 63.13
CA ALA A 254 21.88 -24.15 63.71
C ALA A 254 22.76 -23.58 64.85
N ALA A 255 23.85 -24.26 65.24
CA ALA A 255 24.55 -24.00 66.51
C ALA A 255 25.72 -22.97 66.44
N LYS A 256 25.72 -22.03 65.47
CA LYS A 256 26.86 -21.10 65.26
C LYS A 256 26.45 -19.66 64.90
N GLU A 257 27.08 -18.71 65.63
CA GLU A 257 27.25 -17.25 65.37
C GLU A 257 26.08 -16.27 65.69
N GLN A 258 26.45 -15.10 66.28
CA GLN A 258 25.60 -13.94 66.67
C GLN A 258 26.42 -12.62 66.82
N PRO A 259 25.81 -11.40 66.90
CA PRO A 259 26.43 -10.11 66.48
C PRO A 259 26.66 -9.02 67.57
N LYS A 260 27.10 -7.79 67.19
CA LYS A 260 27.07 -6.52 67.99
C LYS A 260 27.41 -5.19 67.26
N GLU A 261 27.19 -4.04 67.94
CA GLU A 261 27.16 -2.61 67.49
C GLU A 261 28.39 -1.76 67.99
N ASP A 262 28.55 -0.40 67.94
CA ASP A 262 27.68 0.79 67.62
C ASP A 262 28.50 2.10 67.25
N LYS A 263 27.79 3.23 67.02
CA LYS A 263 28.06 4.73 67.05
C LYS A 263 29.33 5.33 67.74
N GLU A 264 29.73 6.62 67.63
CA GLU A 264 29.52 7.86 66.80
C GLU A 264 30.29 9.07 67.45
N VAL A 265 30.50 10.25 66.81
CA VAL A 265 30.63 11.67 67.39
C VAL A 265 31.31 12.70 66.40
N LEU A 266 31.30 14.01 66.73
CA LEU A 266 31.27 15.23 65.86
C LEU A 266 32.55 16.10 65.66
N ILE A 267 32.38 17.13 64.80
CA ILE A 267 33.27 18.23 64.28
C ILE A 267 33.53 19.37 65.32
N PRO A 268 34.46 20.37 65.11
CA PRO A 268 34.24 21.54 64.19
C PRO A 268 35.47 22.26 63.52
N GLU A 269 35.25 22.81 62.29
CA GLU A 269 35.56 24.19 61.76
C GLU A 269 36.92 24.93 62.06
N LEU A 270 37.56 25.75 61.18
CA LEU A 270 37.10 26.84 60.28
C LEU A 270 38.13 27.28 59.17
N GLU A 271 37.63 28.02 58.15
CA GLU A 271 38.25 29.03 57.21
C GLU A 271 39.41 28.76 56.18
N LYS A 272 39.00 28.84 54.89
CA LYS A 272 39.48 29.72 53.77
C LYS A 272 40.95 29.80 53.31
N LYS A 273 41.15 29.52 52.01
CA LYS A 273 41.63 30.43 50.94
C LYS A 273 41.32 29.81 49.56
N GLU A 274 40.53 30.47 48.71
CA GLU A 274 40.91 31.35 47.57
C GLU A 274 41.04 30.60 46.23
N GLU A 275 40.85 31.33 45.13
CA GLU A 275 40.62 30.84 43.76
C GLU A 275 41.92 30.84 42.93
N GLU A 276 42.00 30.02 41.87
CA GLU A 276 42.31 30.44 40.48
C GLU A 276 42.70 29.28 39.52
N ASN A 277 42.40 29.47 38.23
CA ASN A 277 42.96 28.87 36.99
C ASN A 277 42.93 27.33 36.81
N GLU A 278 42.43 26.70 35.74
CA GLU A 278 42.45 26.95 34.27
C GLU A 278 43.66 26.34 33.54
N THR A 279 43.43 25.86 32.30
CA THR A 279 44.33 25.30 31.26
C THR A 279 44.61 23.78 31.21
N ASP A 280 44.27 23.22 30.04
CA ASP A 280 44.96 22.21 29.21
C ASP A 280 45.45 20.85 29.77
N LYS A 281 44.68 19.78 29.49
CA LYS A 281 44.91 18.95 28.29
C LYS A 281 43.82 17.93 27.97
#